data_AF-A0A847NGM8-F1
#
_entry.id   AF-A0A847NGM8-F1
#
_cell.length_a   1.000
_cell.length_b   1.000
_cell.length_c   1.000
_cell.angle_alpha   90.00
_cell.angle_beta   90.00
_cell.angle_gamma   90.00
#
_symmetry.space_group_name_H-M   'P 1'
#
loop_
_entity.id
_entity.type
_entity.pdbx_description
1 polymer ?
#
loop_
_entity_poly.entity_id
_entity_poly.type
_entity_poly.pdbx_seq_one_letter_code
_entity_poly.pdbx_strand_id
1 'polypeptide(L)' 'MLAGRTLNEASNSFGLVIFDAQSEEEAIEFMKEDPTVAEGIMTAKLYPYRVALMRKGE' A
#
# COMPACT_ATOMS: atom_id res chain seq x y z
N MET A 1 7.69 3.83 6.16
CA MET A 1 6.37 3.42 5.65
C MET A 1 5.48 4.65 5.51
N LEU A 2 4.78 4.77 4.39
CA LEU A 2 3.72 5.73 4.14
C LEU A 2 2.41 4.97 3.97
N ALA A 3 1.34 5.41 4.62
CA ALA A 3 0.02 4.81 4.47
C ALA A 3 -1.02 5.93 4.49
N GLY A 4 -2.02 5.83 3.62
CA GLY A 4 -3.09 6.82 3.56
C GLY A 4 -4.21 6.41 2.61
N ARG A 5 -5.36 7.04 2.76
CA ARG A 5 -6.48 6.91 1.82
C ARG A 5 -6.33 7.90 0.67
N THR A 6 -6.72 7.52 -0.53
CA THR A 6 -6.92 8.49 -1.61
C THR A 6 -8.06 9.46 -1.27
N LEU A 7 -7.96 10.68 -1.79
CA LEU A 7 -8.93 11.75 -1.54
C LEU A 7 -10.08 11.76 -2.58
N ASN A 8 -10.19 10.68 -3.34
CA ASN A 8 -11.24 10.51 -4.34
C ASN A 8 -12.59 10.26 -3.65
N GLU A 9 -13.68 10.45 -4.39
CA GLU A 9 -15.03 10.09 -3.95
C GLU A 9 -15.09 8.67 -3.40
N ALA A 10 -15.93 8.46 -2.37
CA ALA A 10 -15.93 7.25 -1.55
C ALA A 10 -16.00 5.96 -2.39
N SER A 11 -16.80 5.95 -3.46
CA SER A 11 -17.00 4.80 -4.37
C SER A 11 -15.74 4.38 -5.12
N ASN A 12 -14.79 5.29 -5.34
CA ASN A 12 -13.54 5.07 -6.06
C ASN A 12 -12.30 5.34 -5.18
N SER A 13 -12.49 5.43 -3.87
CA SER A 13 -11.40 5.62 -2.92
C SER A 13 -10.71 4.29 -2.60
N PHE A 14 -9.41 4.32 -2.36
CA PHE A 14 -8.62 3.14 -1.98
C PHE A 14 -7.45 3.54 -1.07
N GLY A 15 -6.88 2.57 -0.37
CA GLY A 15 -5.67 2.77 0.43
C GLY A 15 -4.42 2.72 -0.45
N LEU A 16 -3.44 3.56 -0.14
CA LEU A 16 -2.10 3.51 -0.68
C LEU A 16 -1.14 3.25 0.48
N VAL A 17 -0.31 2.22 0.34
CA VAL A 17 0.76 1.90 1.28
C VAL A 17 2.07 1.77 0.51
N ILE A 18 3.09 2.52 0.92
CA ILE A 18 4.45 2.44 0.40
C ILE A 18 5.35 2.02 1.57
N PHE A 19 6.00 0.88 1.43
CA PHE A 19 6.84 0.29 2.46
C PHE A 19 8.05 -0.39 1.82
N ASP A 20 9.09 -0.57 2.63
CA ASP A 20 10.27 -1.33 2.25
C ASP A 20 10.07 -2.80 2.63
N ALA A 21 10.47 -3.72 1.76
CA ALA A 21 10.48 -5.16 2.00
C ALA A 21 11.79 -5.76 1.48
N GLN A 22 12.28 -6.82 2.11
CA GLN A 22 13.51 -7.51 1.71
C GLN A 22 13.30 -8.38 0.46
N SER A 23 12.07 -8.82 0.19
CA SER A 23 11.70 -9.54 -1.02
C SER A 23 10.25 -9.30 -1.45
N GLU A 24 9.90 -9.74 -2.65
CA GLU A 24 8.53 -9.69 -3.14
C GLU A 24 7.60 -10.61 -2.31
N GLU A 25 8.10 -11.76 -1.88
CA GLU A 25 7.36 -12.71 -1.04
C GLU A 25 6.98 -12.10 0.30
N GLU A 26 7.93 -11.43 0.99
CA GLU A 26 7.65 -10.72 2.24
C GLU A 26 6.58 -9.63 2.03
N ALA A 27 6.65 -8.89 0.92
CA ALA A 27 5.68 -7.87 0.60
C ALA A 27 4.28 -8.46 0.32
N ILE A 28 4.21 -9.64 -0.31
CA ILE A 28 2.96 -10.37 -0.55
C ILE A 28 2.37 -10.87 0.77
N GLU A 29 3.19 -11.44 1.65
CA GLU A 29 2.76 -11.90 2.97
C GLU A 29 2.22 -10.74 3.80
N PHE A 30 2.96 -9.65 3.90
CA PHE A 30 2.53 -8.43 4.58
C PHE A 30 1.18 -7.91 4.04
N MET A 31 0.99 -7.88 2.72
CA MET A 31 -0.27 -7.45 2.11
C MET A 31 -1.43 -8.41 2.43
N LYS A 32 -1.18 -9.71 2.47
CA LYS A 32 -2.21 -10.73 2.76
C LYS A 32 -2.58 -10.79 4.24
N GLU A 33 -1.67 -10.41 5.13
CA GLU A 33 -1.90 -10.36 6.58
C GLU A 33 -2.69 -9.13 7.04
N ASP A 34 -2.87 -8.11 6.18
CA ASP A 34 -3.78 -7.01 6.47
C ASP A 34 -5.19 -7.56 6.76
N PRO A 35 -5.78 -7.30 7.94
CA PRO A 35 -7.07 -7.87 8.34
C PRO A 35 -8.17 -7.63 7.32
N THR A 36 -8.18 -6.45 6.67
CA THR A 36 -9.22 -6.10 5.70
C THR A 36 -9.05 -6.85 4.38
N VAL A 37 -7.82 -7.22 4.03
CA VAL A 37 -7.53 -8.07 2.85
C VAL A 37 -7.81 -9.54 3.18
N ALA A 38 -7.34 -10.02 4.34
CA ALA A 38 -7.53 -11.38 4.81
C ALA A 38 -9.02 -11.74 4.97
N GLU A 39 -9.83 -10.81 5.48
CA GLU A 39 -11.28 -10.97 5.64
C GLU A 39 -12.06 -10.70 4.33
N GLY A 40 -11.38 -10.32 3.24
CA GLY A 40 -12.01 -10.06 1.94
C GLY A 40 -12.85 -8.79 1.88
N ILE A 41 -12.71 -7.89 2.87
CA ILE A 41 -13.38 -6.59 2.90
C ILE A 41 -12.76 -5.66 1.84
N MET A 42 -11.45 -5.75 1.65
CA MET A 42 -10.69 -5.00 0.66
C MET A 42 -9.98 -5.93 -0.31
N THR A 43 -9.74 -5.44 -1.52
CA THR A 43 -8.82 -6.08 -2.46
C THR A 43 -7.53 -5.28 -2.51
N ALA A 44 -6.40 -5.96 -2.67
CA ALA A 44 -5.09 -5.34 -2.74
C ALA A 44 -4.31 -5.80 -3.96
N LYS A 45 -3.45 -4.92 -4.48
CA LYS A 45 -2.51 -5.21 -5.55
C LYS A 45 -1.14 -4.68 -5.16
N LEU A 46 -0.14 -5.52 -5.32
CA LEU A 46 1.25 -5.19 -5.05
C LEU A 46 1.96 -4.76 -6.33
N TYR A 47 2.80 -3.73 -6.22
CA TYR A 47 3.66 -3.26 -7.31
C TYR A 47 5.05 -2.92 -6.77
N PRO A 48 6.14 -3.37 -7.42
CA PRO A 48 7.47 -2.84 -7.14
C PRO A 48 7.50 -1.33 -7.38
N TYR A 49 8.01 -0.58 -6.41
CA TYR A 49 8.03 0.88 -6.45
C TYR A 49 9.43 1.42 -6.17
N ARG A 50 9.83 2.47 -6.89
CA ARG A 50 11.08 3.20 -6.66
C ARG A 50 10.79 4.68 -6.59
N VAL A 51 11.25 5.31 -5.50
CA VAL A 51 11.21 6.78 -5.36
C VAL A 51 12.19 7.39 -6.35
N ALA A 52 11.67 8.12 -7.34
CA ALA A 52 12.50 8.87 -8.30
C ALA A 52 12.85 10.27 -7.78
N LEU A 53 11.96 10.87 -6.99
CA LEU A 53 12.11 12.20 -6.42
C LEU A 53 11.32 12.26 -5.12
N MET A 54 11.93 12.84 -4.09
CA MET A 54 11.30 13.12 -2.82
C MET A 54 11.54 14.58 -2.46
N ARG A 55 10.46 15.30 -2.13
CA ARG A 55 10.57 16.68 -1.63
C ARG A 55 11.35 16.63 -0.32
N LYS A 56 12.35 17.52 -0.14
CA LYS A 56 12.92 17.75 1.19
C LYS A 56 11.83 18.32 2.09
N GLY A 57 11.61 17.66 3.24
CA GLY A 57 10.78 18.24 4.30
C GLY A 57 11.29 19.62 4.69
N GLU A 58 10.40 20.47 5.17
CA GLU A 58 10.76 21.73 5.84
C GLU A 58 11.34 21.46 7.23
#